data_AF-A0AAE0VN65-F1
#
_entry.id   AF-A0AAE0VN65-F1
#
_cell.length_a   1.000
_cell.length_b   1.000
_cell.length_c   1.000
_cell.angle_alpha   90.00
_cell.angle_beta   90.00
_cell.angle_gamma   90.00
#
_symmetry.space_group_name_H-M   'P 1'
#
loop_
_entity.id
_entity.type
_entity.pdbx_description
1 polymer ?
#
loop_
_entity_poly.entity_id
_entity_poly.type
_entity_poly.pdbx_seq_one_letter_code
_entity_poly.pdbx_strand_id
1 'polypeptide(L)' 'METNDNIINARVRLLSVKGTTDLKESQSLSHQRSVVDIYTNSWGPPDGKGYYDTGSLVKAALLSGVTTVINPCNIFL' A
#
# COMPACT_ATOMS: atom_id res chain seq x y z
N MET A 1 11.20 15.95 23.55
CA MET A 1 9.95 15.31 23.08
C MET A 1 10.37 14.12 22.24
N GLU A 2 10.58 12.98 22.89
CA GLU A 2 10.87 11.72 22.20
C GLU A 2 9.64 11.33 21.38
N THR A 3 9.81 11.23 20.06
CA THR A 3 8.79 10.63 19.20
C THR A 3 8.87 9.13 19.40
N ASN A 4 7.87 8.54 20.04
CA ASN A 4 7.74 7.09 20.17
C ASN A 4 7.93 6.43 18.79
N ASP A 5 8.95 5.57 18.66
CA ASP A 5 9.30 4.87 17.41
C ASP A 5 8.15 3.99 16.86
N ASN A 6 7.11 3.78 17.67
CA ASN A 6 5.89 3.08 17.30
C ASN A 6 4.97 3.91 16.38
N ILE A 7 5.06 5.25 16.38
CA ILE A 7 4.23 6.14 15.54
C ILE A 7 4.89 6.42 14.18
N ILE A 8 6.22 6.38 14.10
CA ILE A 8 6.95 6.59 12.82
C ILE A 8 6.79 5.42 11.83
N ASN A 9 6.34 4.25 12.28
CA ASN A 9 6.17 3.07 11.43
C ASN A 9 4.85 3.06 10.63
N ALA A 10 3.87 3.92 10.91
CA ALA A 10 2.56 3.86 10.23
C ALA A 10 2.53 4.53 8.85
N ARG A 11 3.53 5.36 8.51
CA ARG A 11 3.51 6.18 7.29
C ARG A 11 4.33 5.57 6.16
N VAL A 12 3.78 5.59 4.95
CA VAL A 12 4.51 5.21 3.73
C VAL A 12 4.90 6.45 2.95
N ARG A 13 6.20 6.64 2.69
CA ARG A 13 6.71 7.67 1.78
C ARG A 13 7.10 7.03 0.45
N LEU A 14 6.18 7.05 -0.50
CA LEU A 14 6.39 6.46 -1.83
C LEU A 14 6.97 7.44 -2.85
N LEU A 15 6.37 8.63 -2.96
CA LEU A 15 6.65 9.56 -4.06
C LEU A 15 7.97 10.31 -3.83
N SER A 16 8.79 10.33 -4.88
CA SER A 16 10.05 11.07 -4.93
C SER A 16 10.24 11.69 -6.31
N VAL A 17 11.18 12.64 -6.43
CA VAL A 17 11.49 13.32 -7.69
C VAL A 17 11.91 12.38 -8.84
N LYS A 18 12.33 11.14 -8.53
CA LYS A 18 12.74 10.14 -9.53
C LYS A 18 11.61 9.19 -9.97
N GLY A 19 10.39 9.43 -9.52
CA GLY A 19 9.26 8.51 -9.71
C GLY A 19 9.30 7.32 -8.74
N THR A 20 8.44 6.34 -9.01
CA THR A 20 8.34 5.08 -8.27
C THR A 20 8.50 3.89 -9.21
N THR A 21 8.71 2.70 -8.63
CA THR A 21 8.77 1.43 -9.38
C THR A 21 7.58 0.56 -8.97
N ASP A 22 7.19 -0.37 -9.85
CA ASP A 22 6.13 -1.37 -9.60
C ASP A 22 6.34 -2.09 -8.24
N LEU A 23 7.59 -2.44 -7.92
CA LEU A 23 7.94 -3.07 -6.64
C LEU A 23 7.64 -2.15 -5.44
N LYS A 24 8.05 -0.87 -5.49
CA LYS A 24 7.86 0.05 -4.37
C LYS A 24 6.39 0.39 -4.16
N GLU A 25 5.64 0.54 -5.25
CA GLU A 25 4.19 0.73 -5.20
C GLU A 25 3.49 -0.49 -4.60
N SER A 26 3.83 -1.70 -5.06
CA SER A 26 3.28 -2.95 -4.51
C SER A 26 3.54 -3.10 -3.01
N GLN A 27 4.75 -2.76 -2.56
CA GLN A 27 5.11 -2.75 -1.14
C GLN A 27 4.31 -1.70 -0.34
N SER A 28 4.08 -0.51 -0.92
CA SER A 28 3.29 0.53 -0.25
C SER A 28 1.82 0.14 -0.06
N LEU A 29 1.22 -0.54 -1.04
CA LEU A 29 -0.17 -1.04 -0.98
C LEU A 29 -0.34 -2.26 -0.06
N SER A 30 0.77 -2.81 0.43
CA SER A 30 0.78 -3.97 1.33
C SER A 30 1.33 -3.60 2.73
N HIS A 31 1.70 -2.34 2.94
CA HIS A 31 2.35 -1.88 4.16
C HIS A 31 1.44 -2.03 5.37
N GLN A 32 1.80 -2.93 6.29
CA GLN A 32 1.05 -3.13 7.53
C GLN A 32 -0.44 -3.45 7.31
N ARG A 33 -0.74 -4.24 6.27
CA ARG A 33 -2.10 -4.71 5.96
C ARG A 33 -2.84 -5.34 7.15
N SER A 34 -2.13 -5.86 8.16
CA SER A 34 -2.74 -6.40 9.37
C SER A 34 -3.33 -5.39 10.34
N VAL A 35 -3.00 -4.12 10.18
CA VAL A 35 -3.45 -3.03 11.07
C VAL A 35 -3.98 -1.81 10.31
N VAL A 36 -3.67 -1.67 9.02
CA VAL A 36 -4.16 -0.59 8.16
C VAL A 36 -5.43 -1.04 7.43
N ASP A 37 -6.57 -0.46 7.81
CA ASP A 37 -7.86 -0.76 7.19
C ASP A 37 -8.06 -0.06 5.85
N ILE A 38 -7.55 1.17 5.72
CA ILE A 38 -7.79 2.03 4.55
C ILE A 38 -6.48 2.66 4.08
N TYR A 39 -6.20 2.52 2.79
CA TYR A 39 -5.14 3.23 2.08
C TYR A 39 -5.77 4.35 1.24
N THR A 40 -5.31 5.58 1.45
CA THR A 40 -5.71 6.73 0.63
C THR A 40 -4.54 7.15 -0.26
N ASN A 41 -4.79 7.22 -1.56
CA ASN A 41 -3.77 7.51 -2.57
C ASN A 41 -4.26 8.64 -3.49
N SER A 42 -3.42 9.65 -3.71
CA SER A 42 -3.72 10.76 -4.62
C SER A 42 -2.57 10.96 -5.59
N TRP A 43 -2.28 9.91 -6.35
CA TRP A 43 -1.20 9.87 -7.32
C TRP A 43 -1.51 8.85 -8.42
N GLY A 44 -0.85 9.00 -9.56
CA GLY A 44 -1.03 8.14 -10.72
C GLY A 44 -0.23 8.65 -11.92
N PRO A 45 -0.46 8.07 -13.10
CA PRO A 45 0.03 8.61 -14.36
C PRO A 45 -0.45 10.06 -14.58
N PRO A 46 0.22 10.86 -15.43
CA PRO A 46 -0.24 12.21 -15.75
C PRO A 46 -1.65 12.21 -16.35
N ASP A 47 -2.51 13.08 -15.83
CA ASP A 47 -3.88 13.25 -16.30
C ASP A 47 -3.92 13.64 -17.79
N GLY A 48 -4.86 13.05 -18.54
CA GLY A 48 -5.13 13.41 -19.94
C GLY A 48 -4.07 13.01 -20.97
N LYS A 49 -3.05 12.22 -20.59
CA LYS A 49 -1.93 11.85 -21.48
C LYS A 49 -1.94 10.44 -22.06
N GLY A 50 -3.02 9.69 -21.89
CA GLY A 50 -3.21 8.37 -22.50
C GLY A 50 -3.64 7.31 -21.51
N TYR A 51 -3.58 6.04 -21.94
CA TYR A 51 -3.85 4.88 -21.10
C TYR A 51 -2.54 4.32 -20.56
N TYR A 52 -2.47 4.19 -19.23
CA TYR A 52 -1.37 3.57 -18.52
C TYR A 52 -1.97 2.50 -17.61
N ASP A 53 -1.38 1.32 -17.65
CA ASP A 53 -1.79 0.21 -16.78
C ASP A 53 -0.81 0.08 -15.61
N THR A 54 -1.28 -0.57 -14.55
CA THR A 54 -0.48 -0.93 -13.39
C THR A 54 0.47 -2.09 -13.73
N GLY A 55 1.62 -2.14 -13.06
CA GLY A 55 2.53 -3.28 -13.18
C GLY A 55 1.99 -4.54 -12.50
N SER A 56 2.63 -5.68 -12.78
CA SER A 56 2.12 -6.98 -12.33
C SER A 56 2.16 -7.15 -10.81
N LEU A 57 3.15 -6.56 -10.13
CA LEU A 57 3.26 -6.63 -8.67
C LEU A 57 2.19 -5.78 -7.98
N VAL A 58 1.86 -4.64 -8.56
CA VAL A 58 0.78 -3.77 -8.07
C VAL A 58 -0.58 -4.44 -8.22
N LYS A 59 -0.86 -5.05 -9.37
CA LYS A 59 -2.08 -5.85 -9.57
C LYS A 59 -2.21 -6.97 -8.54
N ALA A 60 -1.13 -7.70 -8.27
CA ALA A 60 -1.12 -8.75 -7.27
C ALA A 60 -1.34 -8.20 -5.85
N ALA A 61 -0.76 -7.05 -5.50
CA ALA A 61 -0.95 -6.42 -4.20
C ALA A 61 -2.40 -5.94 -4.00
N LEU A 62 -3.00 -5.31 -5.01
CA LEU A 62 -4.42 -4.90 -4.99
C LEU A 62 -5.35 -6.10 -4.83
N LEU A 63 -5.14 -7.15 -5.63
CA LEU A 63 -5.92 -8.38 -5.54
C LEU A 63 -5.79 -9.02 -4.16
N SER A 64 -4.57 -9.11 -3.63
CA SER A 64 -4.32 -9.65 -2.30
C SER A 64 -4.97 -8.81 -1.21
N GLY A 65 -4.95 -7.47 -1.33
CA GLY A 65 -5.54 -6.55 -0.35
C GLY A 65 -7.05 -6.71 -0.20
N VAL A 66 -7.78 -7.01 -1.29
CA VAL A 66 -9.24 -7.19 -1.26
C VAL A 66 -9.68 -8.63 -0.97
N THR A 67 -8.80 -9.61 -1.18
CA THR A 67 -9.12 -11.04 -0.98
C THR A 67 -8.67 -11.57 0.37
N THR A 68 -7.62 -10.98 0.96
CA THR A 68 -7.07 -11.43 2.24
C THR A 68 -7.83 -10.76 3.38
N VAL A 69 -8.94 -11.35 3.79
CA VAL A 69 -9.57 -11.03 5.08
C VAL A 69 -8.77 -11.75 6.16
N ILE A 70 -8.09 -10.98 7.01
CA ILE A 70 -7.47 -11.52 8.21
C ILE A 70 -8.64 -11.85 9.12
N ASN A 71 -8.98 -13.14 9.28
CA ASN A 71 -9.99 -13.56 10.24
C ASN A 71 -9.40 -13.42 11.66
N PRO A 72 -9.83 -12.43 12.49
CA PRO A 72 -9.37 -12.36 13.87
C PRO A 72 -10.01 -13.44 14.76
N CYS A 73 -10.97 -14.22 14.25
CA CYS A 73 -11.85 -15.09 15.06
C CYS A 73 -11.52 -16.59 15.03
N ASN A 74 -10.23 -16.99 14.94
CA ASN A 74 -9.86 -18.41 15.03
C ASN A 74 -9.22 -18.80 16.39
N ILE A 75 -9.67 -18.21 17.51
CA ILE A 75 -9.13 -18.48 18.86
C ILE A 75 -10.07 -19.25 19.81
N PHE A 76 -11.17 -19.83 19.30
CA PHE A 76 -12.02 -20.71 20.09
C PHE A 76 -12.39 -21.97 19.30
N LEU A 77 -11.50 -22.96 19.31
CA LEU A 77 -11.83 -24.39 19.23
C LEU A 77 -10.96 -25.14 20.24
#